data_AF-A0AAJ1N1T0-F1
#
_entry.id   AF-A0AAJ1N1T0-F1
#
_cell.length_a   1.000
_cell.length_b   1.000
_cell.length_c   1.000
_cell.angle_alpha   90.00
_cell.angle_beta   90.00
_cell.angle_gamma   90.00
#
_symmetry.space_group_name_H-M   'P 1'
#
loop_
_entity.id
_entity.type
_entity.pdbx_description
1 polymer ?
#
loop_
_entity_poly.entity_id
_entity_poly.type
_entity_poly.pdbx_seq_one_letter_code
_entity_poly.pdbx_strand_id
1 'polypeptide(L)'
;MNRIKTTEAVIGHWPKVFEYYGLPPVTGNKHFKGKCPICKRKGKFRIDDKEGRGTFICACGERGDGWRLLHLTQGKEFKVLADEIDQLLGIQRDKVTPKPKTSTVADNRQKIITLYSRMPELKGTSAEKYLQNRGIYSHQPIEQIRFCKKQPTYQGDYQAMWALATDSRGQLCYLHRTYLDGDRKAPLDVTKKMMSL
;
A
#
# COMPACT_ATOMS: atom_id res chain seq x y z
N MET A 1 -5.53 -17.41 -19.74
CA MET A 1 -5.48 -16.14 -20.49
C MET A 1 -4.38 -15.27 -19.90
N ASN A 2 -3.51 -14.70 -20.74
CA ASN A 2 -2.41 -13.84 -20.28
C ASN A 2 -2.97 -12.57 -19.62
N ARG A 3 -2.67 -12.41 -18.34
CA ARG A 3 -3.08 -11.28 -17.50
C ARG A 3 -2.21 -10.06 -17.85
N ILE A 4 -2.71 -9.17 -18.71
CA ILE A 4 -2.00 -7.93 -19.03
C ILE A 4 -2.37 -6.87 -17.98
N LYS A 5 -1.36 -6.24 -17.37
CA LYS A 5 -1.59 -5.12 -16.45
C LYS A 5 -1.95 -3.87 -17.26
N THR A 6 -2.83 -3.03 -16.76
CA THR A 6 -3.20 -1.76 -17.43
C THR A 6 -2.00 -0.86 -17.72
N THR A 7 -0.98 -0.89 -16.85
CA THR A 7 0.29 -0.17 -17.07
C THR A 7 1.03 -0.63 -18.32
N GLU A 8 0.86 -1.89 -18.72
CA GLU A 8 1.45 -2.49 -19.91
C GLU A 8 0.50 -2.35 -21.11
N ALA A 9 -0.80 -2.60 -20.89
CA ALA A 9 -1.83 -2.54 -21.93
C ALA A 9 -2.07 -1.13 -22.48
N VAL A 10 -1.77 -0.07 -21.71
CA VAL A 10 -1.91 1.32 -22.16
C VAL A 10 -0.74 1.78 -23.05
N ILE A 11 0.37 1.02 -23.09
CA ILE A 11 1.54 1.36 -23.92
C ILE A 11 1.11 1.32 -25.39
N GLY A 12 1.38 2.41 -26.13
CA GLY A 12 0.94 2.60 -27.52
C GLY A 12 -0.49 3.13 -27.67
N HIS A 13 -1.25 3.27 -26.58
CA HIS A 13 -2.64 3.76 -26.61
C HIS A 13 -2.83 5.16 -25.99
N TRP A 14 -1.74 5.82 -25.57
CA TRP A 14 -1.78 7.15 -24.96
C TRP A 14 -2.47 8.25 -25.78
N PRO A 15 -2.36 8.32 -27.12
CA PRO A 15 -3.13 9.31 -27.89
C PRO A 15 -4.63 9.26 -27.61
N LYS A 16 -5.22 8.04 -27.58
CA LYS A 16 -6.64 7.83 -27.30
C LYS A 16 -7.00 8.17 -25.85
N VAL A 17 -6.10 7.85 -24.91
CA VAL A 17 -6.28 8.18 -23.49
C VAL A 17 -6.26 9.69 -23.28
N PHE A 18 -5.31 10.40 -23.88
CA PHE A 18 -5.24 11.85 -23.74
C PHE A 18 -6.45 12.55 -24.33
N GLU A 19 -6.94 12.10 -25.48
CA GLU A 19 -8.19 12.59 -26.07
C GLU A 19 -9.38 12.43 -25.11
N TYR A 20 -9.55 11.24 -24.51
CA TYR A 20 -10.63 10.96 -23.56
C TYR A 20 -10.62 11.91 -22.35
N TYR A 21 -9.44 12.23 -21.81
CA TYR A 21 -9.29 13.16 -20.68
C TYR A 21 -9.19 14.63 -21.08
N GLY A 22 -9.42 14.97 -22.35
CA GLY A 22 -9.33 16.36 -22.86
C GLY A 22 -7.92 16.95 -22.76
N LEU A 23 -6.90 16.09 -22.80
CA LEU A 23 -5.50 16.47 -22.74
C LEU A 23 -4.93 16.77 -24.14
N PRO A 24 -3.81 17.51 -24.22
CA PRO A 24 -3.16 17.77 -25.50
C PRO A 24 -2.82 16.46 -26.24
N PRO A 25 -2.86 16.46 -27.59
CA PRO A 25 -2.45 15.30 -28.36
C PRO A 25 -0.94 15.07 -28.27
N VAL A 26 -0.50 13.87 -28.66
CA VAL A 26 0.93 13.58 -28.86
C VAL A 26 1.47 14.49 -29.97
N THR A 27 2.49 15.30 -29.64
CA THR A 27 3.09 16.28 -30.56
C THR A 27 4.50 15.88 -31.03
N GLY A 28 5.05 14.78 -30.50
CA GLY A 28 6.41 14.34 -30.79
C GLY A 28 7.42 15.41 -30.38
N ASN A 29 8.28 15.80 -31.32
CA ASN A 29 9.31 16.82 -31.10
C ASN A 29 8.78 18.27 -31.15
N LYS A 30 7.51 18.49 -31.50
CA LYS A 30 6.93 19.84 -31.63
C LYS A 30 6.28 20.27 -30.31
N HIS A 31 6.35 21.56 -29.99
CA HIS A 31 5.61 22.12 -28.85
C HIS A 31 4.12 22.20 -29.14
N PHE A 32 3.31 21.89 -28.14
CA PHE A 32 1.86 22.08 -28.18
C PHE A 32 1.53 23.57 -28.30
N LYS A 33 0.67 23.91 -29.27
CA LYS A 33 0.25 25.29 -29.55
C LYS A 33 -0.62 25.88 -28.43
N GLY A 34 -1.32 25.03 -27.68
CA GLY A 34 -2.18 25.44 -26.57
C GLY A 34 -1.43 25.75 -25.28
N LYS A 35 -2.20 25.97 -24.21
CA LYS A 35 -1.68 26.14 -22.85
C LYS A 35 -1.30 24.77 -22.27
N CYS A 36 -0.18 24.69 -21.56
CA CYS A 36 0.20 23.51 -20.78
C CYS A 36 -0.93 23.14 -19.81
N PRO A 37 -1.36 21.87 -19.73
CA PRO A 37 -2.45 21.49 -18.83
C PRO A 37 -2.07 21.65 -17.35
N ILE A 38 -0.77 21.62 -17.02
CA ILE A 38 -0.22 21.76 -15.67
C ILE A 38 0.00 23.24 -15.32
N CYS A 39 0.96 23.91 -15.97
CA CYS A 39 1.37 25.27 -15.61
C CYS A 39 0.69 26.40 -16.42
N LYS A 40 -0.21 26.06 -17.35
CA LYS A 40 -0.98 27.00 -18.21
C LYS A 40 -0.16 27.91 -19.16
N ARG A 41 1.17 27.81 -19.19
CA ARG A 41 2.05 28.52 -20.16
C ARG A 41 1.95 27.93 -21.57
N LYS A 42 2.10 28.76 -22.62
CA LYS A 42 2.05 28.34 -24.04
C LYS A 42 3.44 28.03 -24.59
N GLY A 43 3.51 27.13 -25.59
CA GLY A 43 4.72 26.91 -26.41
C GLY A 43 5.92 26.26 -25.70
N LYS A 44 5.70 25.71 -24.49
CA LYS A 44 6.76 25.11 -23.65
C LYS A 44 6.41 23.71 -23.14
N PHE A 45 5.33 23.12 -23.65
CA PHE A 45 4.85 21.79 -23.31
C PHE A 45 4.84 20.94 -24.59
N ARG A 46 5.27 19.69 -24.51
CA ARG A 46 5.12 18.70 -25.58
C ARG A 46 4.92 17.32 -24.98
N ILE A 47 4.25 16.46 -25.74
CA ILE A 47 4.11 15.04 -25.45
C ILE A 47 4.89 14.32 -26.55
N ASP A 48 6.02 13.73 -26.18
CA ASP A 48 6.95 13.09 -27.10
C ASP A 48 6.73 11.57 -27.23
N ASP A 49 5.92 10.97 -26.36
CA ASP A 49 5.46 9.57 -26.45
C ASP A 49 6.60 8.56 -26.69
N LYS A 50 7.72 8.74 -26.01
CA LYS A 50 8.87 7.85 -26.11
C LYS A 50 8.47 6.45 -25.68
N GLU A 51 8.83 5.46 -26.52
CA GLU A 51 8.54 4.05 -26.30
C GLU A 51 7.03 3.75 -26.15
N GLY A 52 6.16 4.63 -26.66
CA GLY A 52 4.72 4.51 -26.52
C GLY A 52 4.23 4.66 -25.08
N ARG A 53 4.98 5.35 -24.19
CA ARG A 53 4.64 5.53 -22.77
C ARG A 53 3.91 6.85 -22.46
N GLY A 54 3.55 7.61 -23.49
CA GLY A 54 2.85 8.89 -23.34
C GLY A 54 3.72 9.95 -22.67
N THR A 55 5.05 9.87 -22.85
CA THR A 55 5.96 10.77 -22.16
C THR A 55 5.73 12.22 -22.54
N PHE A 56 5.94 13.11 -21.57
CA PHE A 56 5.79 14.55 -21.74
C PHE A 56 6.90 15.32 -21.05
N ILE A 57 7.15 16.53 -21.55
CA ILE A 57 8.13 17.45 -21.00
C ILE A 57 7.56 18.86 -21.01
N CYS A 58 7.74 19.58 -19.90
CA CYS A 58 7.44 21.00 -19.80
C CYS A 58 8.60 21.81 -19.20
N ALA A 59 8.77 23.04 -19.66
CA ALA A 59 9.73 24.00 -19.07
C ALA A 59 9.34 24.48 -17.64
N CYS A 60 8.26 23.98 -17.03
CA CYS A 60 7.97 24.22 -15.61
C CYS A 60 8.68 23.23 -14.68
N GLY A 61 9.49 22.32 -15.22
CA GLY A 61 10.18 21.28 -14.45
C GLY A 61 9.43 19.95 -14.43
N GLU A 62 8.13 19.95 -14.73
CA GLU A 62 7.35 18.70 -14.80
C GLU A 62 7.65 17.92 -16.08
N ARG A 63 7.93 16.63 -15.88
CA ARG A 63 8.21 15.62 -16.91
C ARG A 63 7.79 14.26 -16.38
N GLY A 64 7.43 13.34 -17.27
CA GLY A 64 7.01 12.01 -16.86
C GLY A 64 6.39 11.23 -18.01
N ASP A 65 5.75 10.10 -17.67
CA ASP A 65 4.92 9.31 -18.56
C ASP A 65 3.46 9.80 -18.56
N GLY A 66 2.61 9.12 -19.33
CA GLY A 66 1.21 9.47 -19.41
C GLY A 66 0.45 9.33 -18.09
N TRP A 67 0.87 8.40 -17.21
CA TRP A 67 0.26 8.25 -15.88
C TRP A 67 0.56 9.44 -14.99
N ARG A 68 1.81 9.92 -14.99
CA ARG A 68 2.19 11.15 -14.29
C ARG A 68 1.40 12.33 -14.80
N LEU A 69 1.20 12.44 -16.12
CA LEU A 69 0.40 13.52 -16.71
C LEU A 69 -1.05 13.48 -16.24
N LEU A 70 -1.68 12.30 -16.22
CA LEU A 70 -3.04 12.14 -15.71
C LEU A 70 -3.14 12.47 -14.22
N HIS A 71 -2.19 12.00 -13.41
CA HIS A 71 -2.19 12.31 -11.98
C HIS A 71 -2.11 13.83 -11.70
N LEU A 72 -1.23 14.53 -12.44
CA LEU A 72 -1.04 15.98 -12.29
C LEU A 72 -2.23 16.82 -12.80
N THR A 73 -3.12 16.25 -13.63
CA THR A 73 -4.17 17.02 -14.32
C THR A 73 -5.58 16.65 -13.90
N GLN A 74 -5.82 15.38 -13.52
CA GLN A 74 -7.16 14.86 -13.25
C GLN A 74 -7.53 14.88 -11.76
N GLY A 75 -6.56 14.91 -10.84
CA GLY A 75 -6.83 14.87 -9.40
C GLY A 75 -7.50 13.58 -8.91
N LYS A 76 -7.42 12.50 -9.72
CA LYS A 76 -7.99 11.19 -9.40
C LYS A 76 -6.91 10.23 -8.89
N GLU A 77 -7.32 9.31 -8.01
CA GLU A 77 -6.51 8.18 -7.58
C GLU A 77 -6.17 7.26 -8.76
N PHE A 78 -4.98 6.63 -8.72
CA PHE A 78 -4.50 5.75 -9.79
C PHE A 78 -5.51 4.65 -10.14
N LYS A 79 -6.17 4.06 -9.14
CA LYS A 79 -7.15 2.99 -9.33
C LYS A 79 -8.32 3.44 -10.21
N VAL A 80 -8.85 4.64 -9.97
CA VAL A 80 -9.98 5.20 -10.73
C VAL A 80 -9.57 5.42 -12.18
N LEU A 81 -8.41 6.05 -12.39
CA LEU A 81 -7.86 6.29 -13.74
C LEU A 81 -7.63 4.98 -14.50
N ALA A 82 -7.11 3.95 -13.81
CA ALA A 82 -6.84 2.65 -14.41
C ALA A 82 -8.13 1.89 -14.77
N ASP A 83 -9.20 2.04 -13.98
CA ASP A 83 -10.50 1.44 -14.29
C ASP A 83 -11.16 2.15 -15.49
N GLU A 84 -11.07 3.48 -15.57
CA GLU A 84 -11.56 4.28 -16.71
C GLU A 84 -10.80 3.95 -18.01
N ILE A 85 -9.47 3.85 -17.95
CA ILE A 85 -8.63 3.51 -19.11
C ILE A 85 -8.92 2.10 -19.62
N ASP A 86 -9.13 1.14 -18.74
CA ASP A 86 -9.47 -0.22 -19.17
C ASP A 86 -10.80 -0.29 -19.89
N GLN A 87 -11.81 0.43 -19.40
CA GLN A 87 -13.10 0.54 -20.08
C GLN A 87 -12.93 1.20 -21.46
N LEU A 88 -12.14 2.28 -21.54
CA LEU A 88 -11.85 2.98 -22.79
C LEU A 88 -11.12 2.10 -23.83
N LEU A 89 -10.21 1.25 -23.36
CA LEU A 89 -9.41 0.37 -24.22
C LEU A 89 -10.07 -0.99 -24.45
N GLY A 90 -11.25 -1.26 -23.87
CA GLY A 90 -11.90 -2.56 -23.96
C GLY A 90 -11.10 -3.68 -23.29
N ILE A 91 -10.20 -3.32 -22.36
CA ILE A 91 -9.39 -4.27 -21.61
C ILE A 91 -10.32 -4.93 -20.61
N GLN A 92 -10.78 -6.13 -20.96
CA GLN A 92 -11.42 -6.99 -19.99
C GLN A 92 -10.34 -7.52 -19.06
N ARG A 93 -10.09 -6.80 -17.96
CA ARG A 93 -9.64 -7.49 -16.76
C ARG A 93 -10.70 -8.55 -16.49
N ASP A 94 -10.31 -9.79 -16.28
CA ASP A 94 -11.06 -10.62 -15.34
C ASP A 94 -11.19 -9.73 -14.12
N LYS A 95 -12.40 -9.19 -13.89
CA LYS A 95 -12.70 -8.54 -12.64
C LYS A 95 -12.47 -9.65 -11.64
N VAL A 96 -11.26 -9.71 -11.08
CA VAL A 96 -11.13 -9.93 -9.68
C VAL A 96 -11.94 -8.78 -9.10
N THR A 97 -13.26 -8.96 -9.02
CA THR A 97 -14.00 -8.57 -7.84
C THR A 97 -12.98 -8.80 -6.75
N PRO A 98 -12.46 -7.75 -6.08
CA PRO A 98 -11.71 -8.01 -4.87
C PRO A 98 -12.63 -8.97 -4.16
N LYS A 99 -12.19 -10.24 -3.98
CA LYS A 99 -12.98 -11.17 -3.18
C LYS A 99 -13.35 -10.29 -2.00
N PRO A 100 -14.65 -10.04 -1.72
CA PRO A 100 -14.98 -9.37 -0.49
C PRO A 100 -14.09 -10.09 0.52
N LYS A 101 -13.31 -9.36 1.31
CA LYS A 101 -12.59 -10.01 2.39
C LYS A 101 -13.70 -10.58 3.28
N THR A 102 -14.23 -11.74 2.91
CA THR A 102 -15.00 -12.68 3.70
C THR A 102 -13.98 -13.35 4.61
N SER A 103 -13.14 -12.56 5.25
CA SER A 103 -13.02 -12.77 6.65
C SER A 103 -14.02 -11.82 7.29
N THR A 104 -15.15 -12.37 7.71
CA THR A 104 -15.97 -11.73 8.72
C THR A 104 -15.07 -11.31 9.89
N VAL A 105 -15.53 -10.36 10.70
CA VAL A 105 -14.89 -10.01 11.97
C VAL A 105 -14.56 -11.30 12.77
N ALA A 106 -15.47 -12.28 12.75
CA ALA A 106 -15.28 -13.60 13.35
C ALA A 106 -14.13 -14.41 12.70
N ASP A 107 -14.01 -14.45 11.37
CA ASP A 107 -12.94 -15.17 10.69
C ASP A 107 -11.56 -14.56 10.96
N ASN A 108 -11.47 -13.22 11.10
CA ASN A 108 -10.23 -12.55 11.49
C ASN A 108 -9.86 -12.89 12.94
N ARG A 109 -10.83 -12.90 13.86
CA ARG A 109 -10.61 -13.34 15.25
C ARG A 109 -10.09 -14.77 15.29
N GLN A 110 -10.72 -15.70 14.58
CA GLN A 110 -10.32 -17.10 14.58
C GLN A 110 -8.90 -17.31 14.04
N LYS A 111 -8.52 -16.57 12.98
CA LYS A 111 -7.15 -16.58 12.44
C LYS A 111 -6.13 -16.09 13.47
N ILE A 112 -6.41 -14.97 14.14
CA ILE A 112 -5.51 -14.43 15.16
C ILE A 112 -5.38 -15.39 16.34
N ILE A 113 -6.48 -15.97 16.83
CA ILE A 113 -6.48 -16.98 17.89
C ILE A 113 -5.61 -18.18 17.49
N THR A 114 -5.77 -18.67 16.26
CA THR A 114 -5.02 -19.83 15.75
C THR A 114 -3.52 -19.54 15.62
N LEU A 115 -3.15 -18.34 15.17
CA LEU A 115 -1.74 -17.94 15.09
C LEU A 115 -1.15 -17.76 16.48
N TYR A 116 -1.87 -17.05 17.35
CA TYR A 116 -1.45 -16.75 18.72
C TYR A 116 -1.22 -18.03 19.53
N SER A 117 -2.11 -19.03 19.43
CA SER A 117 -1.98 -20.30 20.16
C SER A 117 -0.76 -21.13 19.75
N ARG A 118 -0.22 -20.91 18.54
CA ARG A 118 0.96 -21.62 18.01
C ARG A 118 2.28 -20.89 18.28
N MET A 119 2.22 -19.66 18.77
CA MET A 119 3.44 -18.89 19.05
C MET A 119 4.12 -19.36 20.33
N PRO A 120 5.45 -19.25 20.43
CA PRO A 120 6.15 -19.49 21.68
C PRO A 120 5.80 -18.44 22.73
N GLU A 121 5.97 -18.83 24.00
CA GLU A 121 5.97 -17.90 25.12
C GLU A 121 7.19 -16.97 25.09
N LEU A 122 7.23 -16.00 26.00
CA LEU A 122 8.36 -15.07 26.08
C LEU A 122 9.62 -15.68 26.69
N LYS A 123 9.50 -16.76 27.47
CA LYS A 123 10.62 -17.35 28.21
C LYS A 123 11.78 -17.74 27.28
N GLY A 124 12.98 -17.30 27.61
CA GLY A 124 14.21 -17.52 26.83
C GLY A 124 14.32 -16.65 25.58
N THR A 125 13.42 -15.70 25.36
CA THR A 125 13.44 -14.82 24.18
C THR A 125 14.00 -13.44 24.51
N SER A 126 14.36 -12.70 23.48
CA SER A 126 14.69 -11.27 23.57
C SER A 126 13.55 -10.41 24.15
N ALA A 127 12.30 -10.81 23.94
CA ALA A 127 11.14 -10.13 24.51
C ALA A 127 11.02 -10.29 26.03
N GLU A 128 11.45 -11.43 26.58
CA GLU A 128 11.56 -11.58 28.04
C GLU A 128 12.61 -10.61 28.60
N LYS A 129 13.79 -10.52 27.97
CA LYS A 129 14.83 -9.55 28.36
C LYS A 129 14.32 -8.11 28.27
N TYR A 130 13.57 -7.76 27.23
CA TYR A 130 12.92 -6.46 27.09
C TYR A 130 12.01 -6.12 28.28
N LEU A 131 11.23 -7.08 28.78
CA LEU A 131 10.38 -6.90 29.96
C LEU A 131 11.18 -6.85 31.26
N GLN A 132 12.21 -7.69 31.40
CA GLN A 132 13.10 -7.67 32.56
C GLN A 132 13.85 -6.35 32.71
N ASN A 133 14.33 -5.78 31.60
CA ASN A 133 14.95 -4.45 31.56
C ASN A 133 13.97 -3.33 31.96
N ARG A 134 12.66 -3.61 31.97
CA ARG A 134 11.58 -2.72 32.41
C ARG A 134 11.12 -3.01 33.84
N GLY A 135 11.78 -3.92 34.56
CA GLY A 135 11.37 -4.34 35.91
C GLY A 135 10.15 -5.26 35.94
N ILE A 136 9.77 -5.85 34.79
CA ILE A 136 8.63 -6.76 34.68
C ILE A 136 9.15 -8.19 34.67
N TYR A 137 8.98 -8.89 35.79
CA TYR A 137 9.47 -10.24 36.02
C TYR A 137 8.32 -11.27 36.12
N SER A 138 8.61 -12.51 35.76
CA SER A 138 7.63 -13.57 35.47
C SER A 138 6.97 -14.17 36.71
N HIS A 139 5.85 -13.59 37.17
CA HIS A 139 4.96 -14.21 38.17
C HIS A 139 3.45 -14.01 37.89
N GLN A 140 3.02 -14.00 36.61
CA GLN A 140 1.68 -13.62 36.10
C GLN A 140 1.52 -12.09 35.93
N PRO A 141 1.44 -11.54 34.69
CA PRO A 141 0.68 -12.03 33.53
C PRO A 141 1.50 -12.17 32.22
N ILE A 142 2.77 -12.58 32.29
CA ILE A 142 3.63 -12.77 31.09
C ILE A 142 3.17 -13.98 30.24
N GLU A 143 2.46 -14.93 30.84
CA GLU A 143 1.90 -16.12 30.14
C GLU A 143 0.83 -15.77 29.11
N GLN A 144 0.27 -14.55 29.13
CA GLN A 144 -0.70 -14.06 28.16
C GLN A 144 -0.06 -13.19 27.07
N ILE A 145 1.26 -13.25 26.95
CA ILE A 145 2.01 -12.61 25.87
C ILE A 145 2.71 -13.69 25.07
N ARG A 146 2.67 -13.57 23.75
CA ARG A 146 3.33 -14.50 22.82
C ARG A 146 4.42 -13.81 22.03
N PHE A 147 5.51 -14.53 21.78
CA PHE A 147 6.63 -14.02 21.01
C PHE A 147 6.48 -14.35 19.52
N CYS A 148 6.41 -13.31 18.71
CA CYS A 148 6.44 -13.40 17.26
C CYS A 148 7.87 -13.09 16.78
N LYS A 149 8.61 -14.12 16.36
CA LYS A 149 9.99 -13.97 15.87
C LYS A 149 10.09 -13.10 14.61
N LYS A 150 9.05 -13.14 13.76
CA LYS A 150 9.03 -12.47 12.46
C LYS A 150 7.65 -11.84 12.20
N GLN A 151 7.56 -10.55 12.45
CA GLN A 151 6.40 -9.71 12.24
C GLN A 151 6.71 -8.72 11.09
N PRO A 152 6.04 -8.86 9.93
CA PRO A 152 6.22 -7.92 8.82
C PRO A 152 5.74 -6.52 9.16
N THR A 153 6.50 -5.52 8.72
CA THR A 153 6.21 -4.08 8.81
C THR A 153 6.56 -3.39 7.48
N TYR A 154 6.23 -2.09 7.36
CA TYR A 154 6.61 -1.30 6.17
C TYR A 154 8.11 -1.04 6.05
N GLN A 155 8.85 -1.12 7.17
CA GLN A 155 10.29 -0.85 7.23
C GLN A 155 11.10 -2.16 7.38
N GLY A 156 10.49 -3.31 7.12
CA GLY A 156 11.13 -4.63 7.21
C GLY A 156 10.47 -5.56 8.23
N ASP A 157 11.12 -6.70 8.46
CA ASP A 157 10.64 -7.73 9.39
C ASP A 157 11.29 -7.55 10.77
N TYR A 158 10.47 -7.45 11.81
CA TYR A 158 10.93 -7.28 13.20
C TYR A 158 10.39 -8.38 14.11
N GLN A 159 10.86 -8.44 15.34
CA GLN A 159 10.23 -9.26 16.37
C GLN A 159 9.02 -8.52 16.96
N ALA A 160 8.07 -9.23 17.55
CA ALA A 160 6.96 -8.58 18.24
C ALA A 160 6.46 -9.40 19.43
N MET A 161 6.03 -8.69 20.47
CA MET A 161 5.17 -9.25 21.50
C MET A 161 3.72 -9.09 21.10
N TRP A 162 2.95 -10.17 21.14
CA TRP A 162 1.51 -10.19 20.92
C TRP A 162 0.79 -10.32 22.25
N ALA A 163 -0.15 -9.42 22.51
CA ALA A 163 -1.07 -9.49 23.64
C ALA A 163 -2.51 -9.37 23.13
N LEU A 164 -3.38 -10.23 23.63
CA LEU A 164 -4.80 -10.23 23.30
C LEU A 164 -5.58 -9.50 24.40
N ALA A 165 -6.52 -8.64 24.03
CA ALA A 165 -7.39 -7.94 24.98
C ALA A 165 -8.85 -8.33 24.75
N THR A 166 -9.55 -8.68 25.83
CA THR A 166 -10.95 -9.09 25.82
C THR A 166 -11.84 -8.05 26.49
N ASP A 167 -13.14 -8.06 26.18
CA ASP A 167 -14.14 -7.34 26.99
C ASP A 167 -14.48 -8.10 28.30
N SER A 168 -15.44 -7.56 29.04
CA SER A 168 -15.96 -8.12 30.30
C SER A 168 -16.67 -9.48 30.15
N ARG A 169 -17.00 -9.88 28.91
CA ARG A 169 -17.61 -11.19 28.59
C ARG A 169 -16.57 -12.18 28.07
N GLY A 170 -15.28 -11.81 28.04
CA GLY A 170 -14.20 -12.65 27.52
C GLY A 170 -14.10 -12.64 25.99
N GLN A 171 -14.84 -11.76 25.29
CA GLN A 171 -14.80 -11.69 23.84
C GLN A 171 -13.54 -10.96 23.39
N LEU A 172 -12.77 -11.56 22.47
CA LEU A 172 -11.49 -11.01 21.99
C LEU A 172 -11.68 -9.73 21.17
N CYS A 173 -11.37 -8.55 21.72
CA CYS A 173 -11.61 -7.25 21.10
C CYS A 173 -10.40 -6.67 20.37
N TYR A 174 -9.19 -6.88 20.87
CA TYR A 174 -8.00 -6.27 20.28
C TYR A 174 -6.79 -7.21 20.27
N LEU A 175 -5.98 -7.07 19.22
CA LEU A 175 -4.59 -7.54 19.20
C LEU A 175 -3.67 -6.34 19.40
N HIS A 176 -2.95 -6.33 20.52
CA HIS A 176 -1.87 -5.39 20.78
C HIS A 176 -0.53 -6.00 20.40
N ARG A 177 0.25 -5.27 19.60
CA ARG A 177 1.60 -5.65 19.18
C ARG A 177 2.61 -4.61 19.63
N THR A 178 3.66 -5.06 20.30
CA THR A 178 4.85 -4.23 20.57
C THR A 178 5.99 -4.74 19.71
N TYR A 179 6.51 -3.91 18.81
CA TYR A 179 7.60 -4.28 17.91
C TYR A 179 8.94 -4.14 18.61
N LEU A 180 9.79 -5.15 18.46
CA LEU A 180 11.08 -5.26 19.13
C LEU A 180 12.20 -5.48 18.12
N ASP A 181 13.36 -4.94 18.46
CA ASP A 181 14.66 -5.24 17.84
C ASP A 181 15.60 -5.70 18.96
N GLY A 182 15.75 -7.01 19.09
CA GLY A 182 16.35 -7.62 20.27
C GLY A 182 15.56 -7.33 21.54
N ASP A 183 16.24 -6.91 22.59
CA ASP A 183 15.68 -6.58 23.92
C ASP A 183 15.25 -5.11 24.06
N ARG A 184 15.07 -4.41 22.94
CA ARG A 184 14.65 -3.01 22.86
C ARG A 184 13.49 -2.86 21.89
N LYS A 185 12.81 -1.71 21.93
CA LYS A 185 11.80 -1.37 20.92
C LYS A 185 12.45 -1.29 19.55
N ALA A 186 11.74 -1.77 18.53
CA ALA A 186 12.17 -1.62 17.15
C ALA A 186 12.30 -0.13 16.78
N PRO A 187 13.26 0.25 15.90
CA PRO A 187 13.45 1.61 15.41
C PRO A 187 12.38 1.97 14.36
N LEU A 188 11.11 1.94 14.76
CA LEU A 188 9.94 2.25 13.94
C LEU A 188 9.25 3.51 14.47
N ASP A 189 8.64 4.29 13.58
CA ASP A 189 7.83 5.46 13.98
C ASP A 189 6.66 5.05 14.90
N VAL A 190 6.08 3.87 14.65
CA VAL A 190 5.01 3.27 15.44
C VAL A 190 5.49 1.95 16.04
N THR A 191 6.01 2.01 17.27
CA THR A 191 6.55 0.85 18.00
C THR A 191 5.48 -0.01 18.70
N LYS A 192 4.24 0.48 18.78
CA LYS A 192 3.10 -0.23 19.36
C LYS A 192 1.88 -0.07 18.46
N LYS A 193 1.18 -1.16 18.19
CA LYS A 193 -0.01 -1.17 17.33
C LYS A 193 -1.15 -1.92 18.00
N MET A 194 -2.28 -1.24 18.15
CA MET A 194 -3.53 -1.85 18.59
C MET A 194 -4.42 -2.06 17.36
N MET A 195 -4.88 -3.31 17.16
CA MET A 195 -5.74 -3.68 16.05
C MET A 195 -7.07 -4.16 16.61
N SER A 196 -8.17 -3.46 16.27
CA SER A 196 -9.51 -3.95 16.56
C SER A 196 -9.77 -5.24 15.81
N LEU A 197 -10.38 -6.20 16.49
CA LEU A 197 -10.75 -7.50 15.97
C LEU A 197 -12.24 -7.64 15.79
#